data_AF-A0A5C8FW34-F1
#
_entry.id   AF-A0A5C8FW34-F1
#
_cell.length_a   1.000
_cell.length_b   1.000
_cell.length_c   1.000
_cell.angle_alpha   90.00
_cell.angle_beta   90.00
_cell.angle_gamma   90.00
#
_symmetry.space_group_name_H-M   'P 1'
#
loop_
_entity.id
_entity.type
_entity.pdbx_description
1 polymer ?
#
loop_
_entity_poly.entity_id
_entity_poly.type
_entity_poly.pdbx_seq_one_letter_code
_entity_poly.pdbx_strand_id
1 'polypeptide(L)'
;MEKEKKFIALYGELNSPEDFLTVPFEILEYRRELNITASEFTFICEIFHLTSKDLNEIKDKDITENRISFFRQRKSLKSKGYLKTKILNGNKKCGTIYDFTELKKIIDKLKKSKLKKSKKETETKIKVETKNDINQKYEEDAFIKKYNGLLLKLLGVDFSNYQKAQNGIKKYLLEAFRNRKNPINKSLKIAEQSFLKLPIEKRNYLKLQDCMKNALLNEIENNDLEKETEAKDKKSIPNGIDNLNKLLKVIEKKGDINETYKTITNTA
;
A
#
# COMPACT_ATOMS: atom_id res chain seq x y z
N MET A 1 20.67 27.26 14.14
CA MET A 1 21.85 27.88 13.49
C MET A 1 23.12 27.05 13.57
N GLU A 2 23.60 26.59 14.73
CA GLU A 2 24.88 25.85 14.79
C GLU A 2 24.78 24.39 14.29
N LYS A 3 23.73 23.66 14.69
CA LYS A 3 23.43 22.29 14.22
C LYS A 3 23.28 22.18 12.70
N GLU A 4 22.60 23.16 12.13
CA GLU A 4 22.36 23.25 10.69
C GLU A 4 23.66 23.42 9.91
N LYS A 5 24.56 24.31 10.35
CA LYS A 5 25.89 24.48 9.74
C LYS A 5 26.71 23.18 9.78
N LYS A 6 26.65 22.44 10.88
CA LYS A 6 27.34 21.15 11.05
C LYS A 6 26.75 20.09 10.11
N PHE A 7 25.44 20.03 9.99
CA PHE A 7 24.77 19.10 9.07
C PHE A 7 25.03 19.46 7.60
N ILE A 8 25.06 20.75 7.25
CA ILE A 8 25.44 21.23 5.92
C ILE A 8 26.89 20.83 5.60
N ALA A 9 27.81 20.91 6.55
CA ALA A 9 29.17 20.43 6.36
C ALA A 9 29.25 18.90 6.17
N LEU A 10 28.34 18.14 6.80
CA LEU A 10 28.26 16.69 6.68
C LEU A 10 27.64 16.22 5.36
N TYR A 11 26.52 16.79 4.94
CA TYR A 11 25.72 16.27 3.82
C TYR A 11 25.51 17.26 2.67
N GLY A 12 25.69 18.57 2.92
CA GLY A 12 25.49 19.66 1.95
C GLY A 12 24.21 20.46 2.18
N GLU A 13 24.06 21.58 1.48
CA GLU A 13 22.98 22.58 1.66
C GLU A 13 21.56 22.03 1.50
N LEU A 14 20.76 22.09 2.56
CA LEU A 14 19.35 21.67 2.52
C LEU A 14 18.45 22.78 1.95
N ASN A 15 17.27 22.42 1.42
CA ASN A 15 16.34 23.42 0.88
C ASN A 15 15.57 24.13 2.01
N SER A 16 15.29 23.39 3.10
CA SER A 16 14.68 23.87 4.33
C SER A 16 15.45 23.34 5.55
N PRO A 17 15.51 24.09 6.66
CA PRO A 17 16.06 23.60 7.92
C PRO A 17 15.34 22.37 8.48
N GLU A 18 14.12 22.05 8.05
CA GLU A 18 13.38 20.86 8.48
C GLU A 18 13.77 19.60 7.70
N ASP A 19 14.46 19.77 6.56
CA ASP A 19 14.81 18.68 5.65
C ASP A 19 15.85 17.72 6.23
N PHE A 20 16.58 18.07 7.30
CA PHE A 20 17.56 17.13 7.88
C PHE A 20 16.87 15.85 8.41
N LEU A 21 15.61 15.94 8.84
CA LEU A 21 14.80 14.79 9.28
C LEU A 21 14.38 13.89 8.12
N THR A 22 14.31 14.44 6.90
CA THR A 22 13.86 13.71 5.71
C THR A 22 14.99 13.04 4.95
N VAL A 23 16.26 13.45 5.18
CA VAL A 23 17.43 12.88 4.50
C VAL A 23 17.55 11.36 4.64
N PRO A 24 17.34 10.72 5.82
CA PRO A 24 17.38 9.27 5.91
C PRO A 24 16.34 8.58 5.03
N PHE A 25 15.14 9.15 4.91
CA PHE A 25 14.08 8.61 4.05
C PHE A 25 14.42 8.75 2.57
N GLU A 26 15.04 9.86 2.19
CA GLU A 26 15.55 10.05 0.83
C GLU A 26 16.62 9.01 0.49
N ILE A 27 17.61 8.79 1.35
CA ILE A 27 18.64 7.77 1.12
C ILE A 27 17.99 6.37 1.04
N LEU A 28 16.97 6.11 1.86
CA LEU A 28 16.23 4.85 1.85
C LEU A 28 15.50 4.62 0.52
N GLU A 29 14.89 5.65 -0.06
CA GLU A 29 14.17 5.59 -1.34
C GLU A 29 15.10 5.15 -2.49
N TYR A 30 16.33 5.65 -2.52
CA TYR A 30 17.32 5.35 -3.57
C TYR A 30 18.31 4.24 -3.18
N ARG A 31 18.08 3.57 -2.04
CA ARG A 31 19.03 2.62 -1.44
C ARG A 31 19.42 1.50 -2.41
N ARG A 32 18.47 1.01 -3.20
CA ARG A 32 18.70 -0.09 -4.16
C ARG A 32 19.56 0.37 -5.32
N GLU A 33 19.27 1.53 -5.89
CA GLU A 33 20.03 2.12 -7.00
C GLU A 33 21.45 2.52 -6.59
N LEU A 34 21.63 2.89 -5.32
CA LEU A 34 22.93 3.19 -4.73
C LEU A 34 23.68 1.94 -4.24
N ASN A 35 23.09 0.74 -4.35
CA ASN A 35 23.64 -0.49 -3.81
C ASN A 35 24.07 -0.36 -2.32
N ILE A 36 23.34 0.41 -1.52
CA ILE A 36 23.63 0.59 -0.09
C ILE A 36 23.05 -0.58 0.70
N THR A 37 23.87 -1.28 1.47
CA THR A 37 23.42 -2.39 2.31
C THR A 37 22.65 -1.89 3.53
N ALA A 38 21.92 -2.77 4.23
CA ALA A 38 21.14 -2.35 5.40
C ALA A 38 22.08 -1.85 6.51
N SER A 39 23.20 -2.53 6.71
CA SER A 39 24.21 -2.13 7.70
C SER A 39 24.92 -0.83 7.35
N GLU A 40 25.17 -0.56 6.07
CA GLU A 40 25.68 0.74 5.61
C GLU A 40 24.66 1.86 5.82
N PHE A 41 23.38 1.60 5.53
CA PHE A 41 22.31 2.56 5.75
C PHE A 41 22.16 2.92 7.23
N THR A 42 22.13 1.91 8.12
CA THR A 42 22.09 2.12 9.57
C THR A 42 23.29 2.93 10.04
N PHE A 43 24.49 2.62 9.54
CA PHE A 43 25.69 3.39 9.85
C PHE A 43 25.57 4.87 9.45
N ILE A 44 25.08 5.16 8.24
CA ILE A 44 24.86 6.55 7.78
C ILE A 44 23.87 7.27 8.69
N CYS A 45 22.74 6.63 9.03
CA CYS A 45 21.72 7.21 9.91
C CYS A 45 22.29 7.55 11.29
N GLU A 46 23.13 6.68 11.84
CA GLU A 46 23.74 6.92 13.15
C GLU A 46 24.72 8.10 13.12
N ILE A 47 25.51 8.24 12.06
CA ILE A 47 26.38 9.41 11.88
C ILE A 47 25.55 10.71 11.81
N PHE A 48 24.43 10.68 11.09
CA PHE A 48 23.54 11.85 10.99
C PHE A 48 22.92 12.21 12.33
N HIS A 49 22.45 11.21 13.07
CA HIS A 49 21.91 11.37 14.42
C HIS A 49 22.93 11.97 15.38
N LEU A 50 24.14 11.43 15.42
CA LEU A 50 25.22 11.93 16.27
C LEU A 50 25.60 13.37 15.90
N THR A 51 25.66 13.69 14.61
CA THR A 51 25.92 15.06 14.16
C THR A 51 24.80 16.03 14.56
N SER A 52 23.54 15.58 14.54
CA SER A 52 22.39 16.37 15.04
C SER A 52 22.43 16.62 16.56
N LYS A 53 23.13 15.76 17.29
CA LYS A 53 23.47 15.89 18.72
C LYS A 53 24.75 16.70 18.95
N ASP A 54 25.21 17.46 17.97
CA ASP A 54 26.40 18.32 18.02
C ASP A 54 27.76 17.58 18.11
N LEU A 55 27.81 16.29 17.80
CA LEU A 55 29.06 15.53 17.68
C LEU A 55 29.62 15.61 16.25
N ASN A 56 30.59 16.50 16.03
CA ASN A 56 31.31 16.58 14.76
C ASN A 56 32.41 15.52 14.62
N GLU A 57 33.03 15.16 15.74
CA GLU A 57 34.09 14.16 15.80
C GLU A 57 33.53 12.88 16.40
N ILE A 58 33.27 11.89 15.54
CA ILE A 58 32.58 10.67 15.95
C ILE A 58 33.59 9.53 16.05
N LYS A 59 33.58 8.83 17.19
CA LYS A 59 34.37 7.60 17.42
C LYS A 59 33.46 6.38 17.31
N ASP A 60 34.07 5.22 17.07
CA ASP A 60 33.34 3.95 16.94
C ASP A 60 32.48 3.64 18.18
N LYS A 61 32.98 3.99 19.37
CA LYS A 61 32.26 3.85 20.64
C LYS A 61 31.05 4.78 20.78
N ASP A 62 30.99 5.86 20.01
CA ASP A 62 29.88 6.82 20.05
C ASP A 62 28.72 6.33 19.15
N ILE A 63 29.03 5.50 18.15
CA ILE A 63 28.05 4.87 17.23
C ILE A 63 27.39 3.66 17.90
N THR A 64 28.18 2.84 18.61
CA THR A 64 27.66 1.71 19.39
C THR A 64 28.46 1.53 20.67
N GLU A 65 27.76 1.23 21.76
CA GLU A 65 28.37 0.98 23.08
C GLU A 65 29.36 -0.20 23.06
N ASN A 66 29.14 -1.18 22.18
CA ASN A 66 29.87 -2.46 22.12
C ASN A 66 31.29 -2.39 21.52
N ARG A 67 31.93 -1.22 21.40
CA ARG A 67 33.26 -1.04 20.78
C ARG A 67 33.43 -1.75 19.42
N ILE A 68 32.34 -1.85 18.66
CA ILE A 68 32.34 -2.51 17.35
C ILE A 68 33.05 -1.59 16.36
N SER A 69 33.96 -2.15 15.55
CA SER A 69 34.61 -1.37 14.51
C SER A 69 33.75 -1.23 13.26
N PHE A 70 33.57 -0.01 12.78
CA PHE A 70 32.85 0.30 11.54
C PHE A 70 33.77 0.39 10.31
N PHE A 71 34.92 -0.30 10.37
CA PHE A 71 35.91 -0.30 9.28
C PHE A 71 35.32 -0.78 7.95
N ARG A 72 34.49 -1.83 7.96
CA ARG A 72 33.89 -2.40 6.74
C ARG A 72 32.95 -1.42 6.05
N GLN A 73 32.07 -0.77 6.81
CA GLN A 73 31.12 0.22 6.31
C GLN A 73 31.86 1.43 5.74
N ARG A 74 32.87 1.94 6.47
CA ARG A 74 33.71 3.05 5.98
C ARG A 74 34.43 2.70 4.69
N LYS A 75 35.09 1.53 4.62
CA LYS A 75 35.81 1.08 3.42
C LYS A 75 34.87 0.95 2.23
N SER A 76 33.70 0.34 2.43
CA SER A 76 32.70 0.15 1.38
C SER A 76 32.16 1.48 0.88
N LEU A 77 31.67 2.36 1.76
CA LEU A 77 31.12 3.67 1.39
C LEU A 77 32.15 4.58 0.70
N LYS A 78 33.43 4.50 1.11
CA LYS A 78 34.54 5.18 0.41
C LYS A 78 34.74 4.63 -1.00
N SER A 79 34.76 3.29 -1.17
CA SER A 79 34.94 2.67 -2.48
C SER A 79 33.79 2.98 -3.45
N LYS A 80 32.58 3.19 -2.93
CA LYS A 80 31.41 3.64 -3.71
C LYS A 80 31.41 5.14 -4.02
N GLY A 81 32.37 5.90 -3.48
CA GLY A 81 32.47 7.35 -3.65
C GLY A 81 31.46 8.15 -2.82
N TYR A 82 30.79 7.53 -1.84
CA TYR A 82 29.73 8.16 -1.05
C TYR A 82 30.25 8.89 0.19
N LEU A 83 31.42 8.48 0.69
CA LEU A 83 31.96 8.95 1.95
C LEU A 83 33.40 9.44 1.80
N LYS A 84 33.67 10.64 2.28
CA LYS A 84 35.02 11.12 2.60
C LYS A 84 35.16 11.19 4.13
N THR A 85 36.36 10.92 4.63
CA THR A 85 36.63 11.02 6.08
C THR A 85 37.92 11.76 6.32
N LYS A 86 37.96 12.62 7.32
CA LYS A 86 39.20 13.21 7.84
C LYS A 86 39.43 12.71 9.26
N ILE A 87 40.63 12.22 9.51
CA ILE A 87 41.07 11.84 10.86
C ILE A 87 41.88 13.02 11.39
N LEU A 88 41.45 13.60 12.50
CA LEU A 88 42.23 14.63 13.19
C LEU A 88 43.20 13.94 14.14
N ASN A 89 44.48 14.01 13.80
CA ASN A 89 45.55 13.51 14.67
C ASN A 89 45.89 14.58 15.71
N GLY A 90 45.18 14.55 16.83
CA GLY A 90 45.50 15.28 18.05
C GLY A 90 45.88 14.32 19.17
N ASN A 91 46.85 14.73 20.00
CA ASN A 91 47.67 13.93 20.92
C ASN A 91 47.01 12.96 21.94
N LYS A 92 45.71 12.62 21.88
CA LYS A 92 45.20 11.46 22.66
C LYS A 92 43.82 10.87 22.32
N LYS A 93 43.02 11.38 21.37
CA LYS A 93 41.70 10.77 21.05
C LYS A 93 41.24 11.10 19.61
N CYS A 94 41.68 10.35 18.61
CA CYS A 94 41.32 10.60 17.20
C CYS A 94 39.84 10.26 16.93
N GLY A 95 38.99 11.29 16.79
CA GLY A 95 37.65 11.17 16.19
C GLY A 95 37.73 11.18 14.67
N THR A 96 36.67 10.72 14.01
CA THR A 96 36.53 10.81 12.55
C THR A 96 35.48 11.86 12.19
N ILE A 97 35.85 12.77 11.30
CA ILE A 97 34.90 13.69 10.65
C ILE A 97 34.45 13.03 9.36
N TYR A 98 33.14 12.95 9.15
CA TYR A 98 32.49 12.34 7.99
C TYR A 98 31.98 13.42 7.03
N ASP A 99 32.00 13.11 5.73
CA ASP A 99 31.49 13.96 4.66
C ASP A 99 30.79 13.08 3.60
N PHE A 100 29.49 13.29 3.46
CA PHE A 100 28.55 12.62 2.56
C PHE A 100 28.03 13.55 1.45
N THR A 101 28.69 14.68 1.19
CA THR A 101 28.28 15.62 0.13
C THR A 101 28.25 14.98 -1.26
N GLU A 102 29.13 14.01 -1.55
CA GLU A 102 29.11 13.27 -2.81
C GLU A 102 27.90 12.33 -2.90
N LEU A 103 27.50 11.70 -1.80
CA LEU A 103 26.28 10.88 -1.75
C LEU A 103 25.06 11.71 -2.13
N LYS A 104 24.95 12.93 -1.59
CA LYS A 104 23.88 13.87 -1.93
C LYS A 104 23.85 14.20 -3.43
N LYS A 105 25.00 14.58 -4.01
CA LYS A 105 25.09 14.89 -5.45
C LYS A 105 24.64 13.72 -6.33
N ILE A 106 24.95 12.50 -5.93
CA ILE A 106 24.54 11.29 -6.67
C ILE A 106 23.02 11.10 -6.55
N ILE A 107 22.45 11.27 -5.34
CA ILE A 107 21.00 11.20 -5.15
C ILE A 107 20.28 12.28 -5.95
N ASP A 108 20.77 13.53 -5.96
CA ASP A 108 20.18 14.61 -6.75
C ASP A 108 20.20 14.30 -8.26
N LYS A 109 21.27 13.65 -8.75
CA LYS A 109 21.32 13.14 -10.13
C LYS A 109 20.30 12.04 -10.36
N LEU A 110 20.13 11.11 -9.42
CA LEU A 110 19.13 10.05 -9.50
C LEU A 110 17.70 10.61 -9.49
N LYS A 111 17.39 11.55 -8.59
CA LYS A 111 16.12 12.30 -8.55
C LYS A 111 15.81 12.96 -9.89
N LYS A 112 16.76 13.72 -10.44
CA LYS A 112 16.62 14.36 -11.77
C LYS A 112 16.41 13.32 -12.87
N SER A 113 17.08 12.17 -12.80
CA SER A 113 16.94 11.10 -13.78
C SER A 113 15.57 10.40 -13.68
N LYS A 114 15.05 10.14 -12.48
CA LYS A 114 13.71 9.60 -12.26
C LYS A 114 12.63 10.59 -12.70
N LEU A 115 12.81 11.89 -12.43
CA LEU A 115 11.91 12.93 -12.92
C LEU A 115 11.90 13.03 -14.45
N LYS A 116 13.07 12.85 -15.09
CA LYS A 116 13.17 12.80 -16.55
C LYS A 116 12.55 11.52 -17.11
N LYS A 117 12.75 10.36 -16.47
CA LYS A 117 12.10 9.10 -16.85
C LYS A 117 10.60 9.16 -16.64
N SER A 118 10.10 9.74 -15.56
CA SER A 118 8.65 9.91 -15.34
C SER A 118 8.05 10.86 -16.36
N LYS A 119 8.74 11.96 -16.71
CA LYS A 119 8.32 12.86 -17.81
C LYS A 119 8.32 12.16 -19.16
N LYS A 120 9.37 11.41 -19.47
CA LYS A 120 9.50 10.66 -20.73
C LYS A 120 8.54 9.47 -20.78
N GLU A 121 8.23 8.83 -19.65
CA GLU A 121 7.20 7.80 -19.48
C GLU A 121 5.80 8.39 -19.54
N THR A 122 5.56 9.63 -19.08
CA THR A 122 4.29 10.32 -19.37
C THR A 122 4.21 10.69 -20.85
N GLU A 123 5.29 11.14 -21.49
CA GLU A 123 5.31 11.46 -22.92
C GLU A 123 5.23 10.21 -23.82
N THR A 124 5.79 9.07 -23.42
CA THR A 124 5.66 7.79 -24.15
C THR A 124 4.38 7.03 -23.80
N LYS A 125 3.84 7.13 -22.57
CA LYS A 125 2.48 6.64 -22.25
C LYS A 125 1.41 7.42 -23.04
N ILE A 126 1.60 8.72 -23.24
CA ILE A 126 0.74 9.54 -24.12
C ILE A 126 0.83 9.10 -25.60
N LYS A 127 1.93 8.46 -26.03
CA LYS A 127 2.10 7.97 -27.41
C LYS A 127 1.70 6.51 -27.64
N VAL A 128 1.48 5.70 -26.59
CA VAL A 128 1.20 4.26 -26.72
C VAL A 128 -0.15 3.82 -26.12
N GLU A 129 -0.79 4.62 -25.25
CA GLU A 129 -2.18 4.39 -24.83
C GLU A 129 -3.12 5.28 -25.63
N THR A 130 -3.95 4.65 -26.46
CA THR A 130 -5.01 5.29 -27.24
C THR A 130 -5.86 6.21 -26.34
N LYS A 131 -6.21 7.41 -26.83
CA LYS A 131 -7.03 8.44 -26.13
C LYS A 131 -8.31 7.90 -25.45
N ASN A 132 -8.78 6.71 -25.83
CA ASN A 132 -9.95 6.05 -25.24
C ASN A 132 -9.70 5.51 -23.81
N ASP A 133 -8.50 5.03 -23.48
CA ASP A 133 -8.25 4.33 -22.20
C ASP A 133 -8.12 5.29 -21.00
N ILE A 134 -7.60 6.50 -21.23
CA ILE A 134 -7.47 7.55 -20.21
C ILE A 134 -8.85 8.09 -19.81
N ASN A 135 -9.73 8.31 -20.79
CA ASN A 135 -11.11 8.74 -20.52
C ASN A 135 -11.87 7.67 -19.74
N GLN A 136 -11.71 6.41 -20.11
CA GLN A 136 -12.39 5.31 -19.42
C GLN A 136 -11.96 5.20 -17.95
N LYS A 137 -10.66 5.32 -17.65
CA LYS A 137 -10.17 5.27 -16.27
C LYS A 137 -10.67 6.46 -15.43
N TYR A 138 -10.74 7.65 -16.02
CA TYR A 138 -11.30 8.83 -15.36
C TYR A 138 -12.80 8.66 -15.06
N GLU A 139 -13.56 8.11 -16.01
CA GLU A 139 -14.98 7.80 -15.82
C GLU A 139 -15.21 6.75 -14.72
N GLU A 140 -14.38 5.71 -14.68
CA GLU A 140 -14.42 4.65 -13.67
C GLU A 140 -14.17 5.20 -12.26
N ASP A 141 -13.12 6.01 -12.08
CA ASP A 141 -12.83 6.63 -10.77
C ASP A 141 -13.91 7.65 -10.35
N ALA A 142 -14.46 8.41 -11.31
CA ALA A 142 -15.57 9.32 -11.05
C ALA A 142 -16.85 8.56 -10.62
N PHE A 143 -17.13 7.41 -11.24
CA PHE A 143 -18.24 6.55 -10.84
C PHE A 143 -18.08 6.02 -9.41
N ILE A 144 -16.90 5.50 -9.07
CA ILE A 144 -16.65 4.96 -7.73
C ILE A 144 -16.80 6.05 -6.66
N LYS A 145 -16.36 7.28 -6.92
CA LYS A 145 -16.59 8.42 -6.02
C LYS A 145 -18.08 8.68 -5.79
N LYS A 146 -18.89 8.66 -6.85
CA LYS A 146 -20.36 8.84 -6.73
C LYS A 146 -21.01 7.71 -5.92
N TYR A 147 -20.60 6.46 -6.15
CA TYR A 147 -21.10 5.30 -5.40
C TYR A 147 -20.72 5.36 -3.91
N ASN A 148 -19.48 5.74 -3.59
CA ASN A 148 -19.05 5.95 -2.19
C ASN A 148 -19.86 7.05 -1.50
N GLY A 149 -20.20 8.14 -2.20
CA GLY A 149 -21.10 9.17 -1.67
C GLY A 149 -22.50 8.64 -1.36
N LEU A 150 -23.01 7.71 -2.17
CA LEU A 150 -24.31 7.07 -1.96
C LEU A 150 -24.28 6.07 -0.78
N LEU A 151 -23.19 5.32 -0.62
CA LEU A 151 -22.93 4.50 0.57
C LEU A 151 -22.94 5.34 1.84
N LEU A 152 -22.21 6.46 1.84
CA LEU A 152 -22.14 7.37 2.98
C LEU A 152 -23.52 7.95 3.31
N LYS A 153 -24.29 8.35 2.30
CA LYS A 153 -25.64 8.90 2.47
C LYS A 153 -26.63 7.89 3.09
N LEU A 154 -26.62 6.64 2.65
CA LEU A 154 -27.64 5.65 3.02
C LEU A 154 -27.27 4.83 4.26
N LEU A 155 -25.99 4.56 4.47
CA LEU A 155 -25.50 3.69 5.54
C LEU A 155 -24.62 4.42 6.56
N GLY A 156 -24.20 5.67 6.30
CA GLY A 156 -23.24 6.38 7.15
C GLY A 156 -21.83 5.78 7.13
N VAL A 157 -21.53 4.91 6.14
CA VAL A 157 -20.25 4.20 6.05
C VAL A 157 -19.37 4.86 5.00
N ASP A 158 -18.13 5.17 5.39
CA ASP A 158 -17.09 5.62 4.46
C ASP A 158 -16.01 4.56 4.28
N PHE A 159 -15.91 4.03 3.06
CA PHE A 159 -14.84 3.09 2.69
C PHE A 159 -13.62 3.79 2.08
N SER A 160 -13.56 5.12 1.98
CA SER A 160 -12.48 5.86 1.34
C SER A 160 -11.09 5.44 1.82
N ASN A 161 -10.93 5.21 3.12
CA ASN A 161 -9.66 4.85 3.77
C ASN A 161 -9.43 3.33 3.86
N TYR A 162 -10.41 2.49 3.49
CA TYR A 162 -10.34 1.03 3.60
C TYR A 162 -9.99 0.39 2.26
N GLN A 163 -8.69 0.36 1.95
CA GLN A 163 -8.18 -0.08 0.65
C GLN A 163 -8.67 -1.48 0.23
N LYS A 164 -8.76 -2.44 1.16
CA LYS A 164 -9.25 -3.80 0.88
C LYS A 164 -10.73 -3.81 0.45
N ALA A 165 -11.58 -3.05 1.13
CA ALA A 165 -13.00 -2.93 0.81
C ALA A 165 -13.20 -2.20 -0.54
N GLN A 166 -12.45 -1.10 -0.76
CA GLN A 166 -12.45 -0.38 -2.03
C GLN A 166 -12.06 -1.28 -3.21
N ASN A 167 -11.02 -2.10 -3.04
CA ASN A 167 -10.60 -3.01 -4.11
C ASN A 167 -11.67 -4.06 -4.43
N GLY A 168 -12.38 -4.58 -3.43
CA GLY A 168 -13.50 -5.50 -3.64
C GLY A 168 -14.67 -4.85 -4.38
N ILE A 169 -15.07 -3.64 -3.95
CA ILE A 169 -16.13 -2.85 -4.58
C ILE A 169 -15.78 -2.51 -6.03
N LYS A 170 -14.56 -1.98 -6.25
CA LYS A 170 -14.05 -1.65 -7.58
C LYS A 170 -14.09 -2.88 -8.49
N LYS A 171 -13.54 -4.02 -8.05
CA LYS A 171 -13.52 -5.24 -8.87
C LYS A 171 -14.93 -5.68 -9.30
N TYR A 172 -15.90 -5.62 -8.40
CA TYR A 172 -17.27 -6.09 -8.66
C TYR A 172 -18.11 -5.11 -9.50
N LEU A 173 -17.99 -3.81 -9.25
CA LEU A 173 -18.84 -2.81 -9.91
C LEU A 173 -18.25 -2.30 -11.23
N LEU A 174 -16.93 -2.30 -11.41
CA LEU A 174 -16.32 -1.79 -12.64
C LEU A 174 -16.66 -2.66 -13.85
N GLU A 175 -16.79 -3.97 -13.66
CA GLU A 175 -17.24 -4.88 -14.72
C GLU A 175 -18.68 -4.54 -15.16
N ALA A 176 -19.59 -4.35 -14.20
CA ALA A 176 -20.96 -3.94 -14.47
C ALA A 176 -21.05 -2.52 -15.07
N PHE A 177 -20.16 -1.63 -14.66
CA PHE A 177 -20.06 -0.27 -15.17
C PHE A 177 -19.62 -0.23 -16.64
N ARG A 178 -18.64 -1.06 -17.03
CA ARG A 178 -18.18 -1.17 -18.42
C ARG A 178 -19.28 -1.72 -19.33
N ASN A 179 -20.06 -2.67 -18.82
CA ASN A 179 -21.16 -3.32 -19.54
C ASN A 179 -22.53 -2.66 -19.30
N ARG A 180 -22.55 -1.42 -18.76
CA ARG A 180 -23.78 -0.75 -18.36
C ARG A 180 -24.69 -0.48 -19.56
N LYS A 181 -26.00 -0.68 -19.36
CA LYS A 181 -27.05 -0.28 -20.32
C LYS A 181 -27.70 1.05 -19.92
N ASN A 182 -27.64 1.41 -18.63
CA ASN A 182 -28.21 2.65 -18.11
C ASN A 182 -27.14 3.74 -17.89
N PRO A 183 -27.53 5.02 -18.05
CA PRO A 183 -26.71 6.14 -17.59
C PRO A 183 -26.48 6.10 -16.07
N ILE A 184 -25.28 6.51 -15.64
CA ILE A 184 -24.85 6.46 -14.23
C ILE A 184 -25.84 7.13 -13.28
N ASN A 185 -26.29 8.35 -13.62
CA ASN A 185 -27.19 9.11 -12.76
C ASN A 185 -28.57 8.42 -12.62
N LYS A 186 -29.02 7.72 -13.67
CA LYS A 186 -30.25 6.93 -13.64
C LYS A 186 -30.06 5.68 -12.77
N SER A 187 -28.95 4.97 -12.95
CA SER A 187 -28.64 3.78 -12.15
C SER A 187 -28.50 4.08 -10.66
N LEU A 188 -27.87 5.21 -10.29
CA LEU A 188 -27.76 5.63 -8.89
C LEU A 188 -29.13 5.86 -8.24
N LYS A 189 -30.05 6.54 -8.94
CA LYS A 189 -31.42 6.77 -8.46
C LYS A 189 -32.19 5.47 -8.29
N ILE A 190 -32.09 4.56 -9.27
CA ILE A 190 -32.76 3.25 -9.19
C ILE A 190 -32.19 2.42 -8.03
N ALA A 191 -30.87 2.38 -7.89
CA ALA A 191 -30.21 1.65 -6.81
C ALA A 191 -30.64 2.17 -5.43
N GLU A 192 -30.70 3.50 -5.26
CA GLU A 192 -31.19 4.13 -4.04
C GLU A 192 -32.64 3.74 -3.73
N GLN A 193 -33.53 3.85 -4.72
CA GLN A 193 -34.95 3.48 -4.54
C GLN A 193 -35.14 2.00 -4.20
N SER A 194 -34.47 1.10 -4.92
CA SER A 194 -34.53 -0.34 -4.67
C SER A 194 -33.97 -0.69 -3.29
N PHE A 195 -32.89 -0.04 -2.86
CA PHE A 195 -32.31 -0.26 -1.54
C PHE A 195 -33.23 0.21 -0.42
N LEU A 196 -33.90 1.35 -0.59
CA LEU A 196 -34.86 1.87 0.39
C LEU A 196 -36.15 1.03 0.48
N LYS A 197 -36.48 0.23 -0.53
CA LYS A 197 -37.58 -0.75 -0.45
C LYS A 197 -37.24 -1.96 0.43
N LEU A 198 -35.96 -2.22 0.71
CA LEU A 198 -35.56 -3.34 1.55
C LEU A 198 -35.92 -3.09 3.03
N PRO A 199 -36.30 -4.13 3.80
CA PRO A 199 -36.42 -4.05 5.24
C PRO A 199 -35.11 -3.58 5.88
N ILE A 200 -35.20 -2.74 6.92
CA ILE A 200 -34.04 -2.10 7.56
C ILE A 200 -32.99 -3.13 7.99
N GLU A 201 -33.41 -4.26 8.54
CA GLU A 201 -32.55 -5.36 9.01
C GLU A 201 -31.70 -5.98 7.89
N LYS A 202 -32.15 -5.89 6.64
CA LYS A 202 -31.44 -6.43 5.47
C LYS A 202 -30.57 -5.39 4.77
N ARG A 203 -30.58 -4.13 5.21
CA ARG A 203 -29.81 -3.03 4.59
C ARG A 203 -28.36 -3.11 5.02
N ASN A 204 -27.51 -3.60 4.14
CA ASN A 204 -26.06 -3.59 4.31
C ASN A 204 -25.35 -3.18 3.02
N TYR A 205 -24.04 -2.96 3.11
CA TYR A 205 -23.25 -2.47 1.97
C TYR A 205 -23.23 -3.44 0.78
N LEU A 206 -23.30 -4.75 1.03
CA LEU A 206 -23.34 -5.77 -0.03
C LEU A 206 -24.65 -5.69 -0.81
N LYS A 207 -25.78 -5.50 -0.11
CA LYS A 207 -27.08 -5.32 -0.76
C LYS A 207 -27.13 -4.04 -1.59
N LEU A 208 -26.52 -2.96 -1.13
CA LEU A 208 -26.43 -1.74 -1.92
C LEU A 208 -25.58 -1.93 -3.18
N GLN A 209 -24.50 -2.70 -3.05
CA GLN A 209 -23.62 -3.07 -4.16
C GLN A 209 -24.36 -3.91 -5.22
N ASP A 210 -25.19 -4.87 -4.79
CA ASP A 210 -26.04 -5.65 -5.68
C ASP A 210 -27.10 -4.79 -6.37
N CYS A 211 -27.78 -3.90 -5.63
CA CYS A 211 -28.73 -2.95 -6.23
C CYS A 211 -28.08 -2.07 -7.29
N MET A 212 -26.86 -1.59 -7.05
CA MET A 212 -26.10 -0.78 -8.01
C MET A 212 -25.73 -1.58 -9.26
N LYS A 213 -25.25 -2.81 -9.10
CA LYS A 213 -24.92 -3.70 -10.22
C LYS A 213 -26.14 -3.95 -11.10
N ASN A 214 -27.28 -4.31 -10.51
CA ASN A 214 -28.50 -4.60 -11.26
C ASN A 214 -29.03 -3.34 -11.98
N ALA A 215 -28.93 -2.17 -11.32
CA ALA A 215 -29.31 -0.90 -11.92
C ALA A 215 -28.41 -0.48 -13.10
N LEU A 216 -27.14 -0.90 -13.12
CA LEU A 216 -26.23 -0.69 -14.26
C LEU A 216 -26.58 -1.61 -15.45
N LEU A 217 -26.88 -2.88 -15.18
CA LEU A 217 -27.09 -3.92 -16.19
C LEU A 217 -28.52 -4.03 -16.72
N ASN A 218 -29.46 -3.25 -16.17
CA ASN A 218 -30.88 -3.23 -16.54
C ASN A 218 -31.69 -4.45 -16.06
N GLU A 219 -31.22 -5.18 -15.05
CA GLU A 219 -31.97 -6.30 -14.42
C GLU A 219 -33.00 -5.81 -13.39
N ILE A 220 -33.55 -4.61 -13.61
CA ILE A 220 -34.66 -4.07 -12.82
C ILE A 220 -35.80 -3.79 -13.80
N GLU A 221 -36.14 -4.80 -14.59
CA GLU A 221 -37.56 -5.02 -14.87
C GLU A 221 -38.21 -5.46 -13.56
N ASN A 222 -39.42 -5.00 -13.33
CA ASN A 222 -40.25 -5.30 -12.17
C ASN A 222 -40.37 -6.81 -11.98
N ASN A 223 -39.41 -7.46 -11.31
CA ASN A 223 -39.65 -8.74 -10.69
C ASN A 223 -40.40 -8.44 -9.41
N ASP A 224 -41.72 -8.47 -9.56
CA ASP A 224 -42.69 -8.89 -8.56
C ASP A 224 -42.04 -9.32 -7.25
N LEU A 225 -42.40 -8.60 -6.20
CA LEU A 225 -42.23 -8.98 -4.81
C LEU A 225 -43.04 -10.24 -4.44
N GLU A 226 -43.56 -10.99 -5.41
CA GLU A 226 -44.34 -12.19 -5.24
C GLU A 226 -43.86 -13.26 -6.24
N LYS A 227 -43.04 -14.18 -5.74
CA LYS A 227 -43.08 -15.61 -6.10
C LYS A 227 -42.34 -16.38 -5.02
N GLU A 228 -43.00 -16.49 -3.88
CA GLU A 228 -43.07 -17.81 -3.24
C GLU A 228 -43.78 -18.73 -4.24
N THR A 229 -43.03 -19.50 -5.02
CA THR A 229 -43.54 -20.75 -5.57
C THR A 229 -42.40 -21.78 -5.61
N GLU A 230 -42.54 -22.70 -4.68
CA GLU A 230 -42.15 -24.12 -4.70
C GLU A 230 -41.39 -24.65 -5.93
N ALA A 231 -40.20 -25.15 -5.61
CA ALA A 231 -39.59 -26.41 -6.07
C ALA A 231 -39.32 -26.65 -7.57
N LYS A 232 -38.02 -26.73 -7.90
CA LYS A 232 -37.28 -27.96 -8.31
C LYS A 232 -35.98 -27.58 -9.01
N ASP A 233 -34.83 -27.72 -8.35
CA ASP A 233 -34.03 -28.94 -8.49
C ASP A 233 -32.76 -28.87 -7.66
N LYS A 234 -32.52 -29.98 -6.97
CA LYS A 234 -31.42 -30.20 -6.04
C LYS A 234 -30.08 -30.15 -6.77
N LYS A 235 -29.28 -29.12 -6.51
CA LYS A 235 -27.84 -29.29 -6.31
C LYS A 235 -27.49 -28.70 -4.94
N SER A 236 -27.56 -29.56 -3.93
CA SER A 236 -27.13 -29.29 -2.57
C SER A 236 -25.67 -28.85 -2.62
N ILE A 237 -25.40 -27.56 -2.46
CA ILE A 237 -24.06 -27.07 -2.15
C ILE A 237 -23.72 -27.68 -0.78
N PRO A 238 -22.59 -28.39 -0.61
CA PRO A 238 -22.26 -28.98 0.67
C PRO A 238 -22.06 -27.85 1.69
N ASN A 239 -23.01 -27.67 2.61
CA ASN A 239 -22.86 -26.74 3.72
C ASN A 239 -21.73 -27.28 4.60
N GLY A 240 -20.58 -26.62 4.61
CA GLY A 240 -19.43 -27.00 5.44
C GLY A 240 -19.77 -27.16 6.93
N ILE A 241 -20.86 -26.51 7.37
CA ILE A 241 -21.43 -26.62 8.72
C ILE A 241 -22.02 -28.01 8.99
N ASP A 242 -22.68 -28.66 8.02
CA ASP A 242 -23.26 -29.98 8.21
C ASP A 242 -22.19 -31.08 8.28
N ASN A 243 -21.09 -30.91 7.53
CA ASN A 243 -19.93 -31.80 7.62
C ASN A 243 -19.20 -31.62 8.96
N LEU A 244 -19.09 -30.39 9.47
CA LEU A 244 -18.57 -30.10 10.81
C LEU A 244 -19.44 -30.74 11.92
N ASN A 245 -20.76 -30.62 11.82
CA ASN A 245 -21.69 -31.20 12.79
C ASN A 245 -21.65 -32.74 12.77
N LYS A 246 -21.43 -33.35 11.60
CA LYS A 246 -21.22 -34.80 11.48
C LYS A 246 -19.90 -35.24 12.11
N LEU A 247 -18.80 -34.52 11.86
CA LEU A 247 -17.50 -34.79 12.46
C LEU A 247 -17.56 -34.69 14.00
N LEU A 248 -18.18 -33.63 14.52
CA LEU A 248 -18.37 -33.44 15.97
C LEU A 248 -19.10 -34.63 16.62
N LYS A 249 -20.22 -35.07 16.04
CA LYS A 249 -20.98 -36.23 16.57
C LYS A 249 -20.24 -37.56 16.53
N VAL A 250 -19.29 -37.73 15.61
CA VAL A 250 -18.49 -38.96 15.50
C VAL A 250 -17.29 -38.92 16.44
N ILE A 251 -16.65 -37.76 16.59
CA ILE A 251 -15.56 -37.54 17.56
C ILE A 251 -16.07 -37.76 18.99
N GLU A 252 -17.26 -37.24 19.32
CA GLU A 252 -17.92 -37.48 20.61
C GLU A 252 -18.21 -38.96 20.89
N LYS A 253 -18.34 -39.80 19.86
CA LYS A 253 -18.68 -41.22 20.00
C LYS A 253 -17.49 -42.18 19.91
N LYS A 254 -16.42 -41.85 19.19
CA LYS A 254 -15.34 -42.82 18.86
C LYS A 254 -13.91 -42.31 19.03
N GLY A 255 -13.69 -41.06 19.49
CA GLY A 255 -12.41 -40.60 20.00
C GLY A 255 -11.24 -40.41 19.01
N ASP A 256 -11.29 -40.94 17.78
CA ASP A 256 -10.23 -40.74 16.78
C ASP A 256 -10.70 -39.97 15.52
N ILE A 257 -10.08 -38.81 15.34
CA ILE A 257 -10.40 -37.81 14.31
C ILE A 257 -9.90 -38.26 12.93
N ASN A 258 -8.81 -39.03 12.88
CA ASN A 258 -8.08 -39.30 11.64
C ASN A 258 -8.79 -40.29 10.71
N GLU A 259 -9.50 -41.29 11.25
CA GLU A 259 -10.28 -42.21 10.43
C GLU A 259 -11.50 -41.53 9.80
N THR A 260 -12.16 -40.65 10.55
CA THR A 260 -13.38 -39.98 10.11
C THR A 260 -13.11 -39.03 8.95
N TYR A 261 -12.00 -38.30 8.98
CA TYR A 261 -11.62 -37.37 7.91
C TYR A 261 -11.39 -38.07 6.57
N LYS A 262 -10.80 -39.29 6.57
CA LYS A 262 -10.56 -40.09 5.35
C LYS A 262 -11.85 -40.49 4.63
N THR A 263 -12.94 -40.72 5.37
CA THR A 263 -14.23 -41.10 4.76
C THR A 263 -14.90 -39.95 4.00
N ILE A 264 -14.63 -38.71 4.40
CA ILE A 264 -15.25 -37.51 3.78
C ILE A 264 -14.47 -37.07 2.55
N THR A 265 -13.14 -37.20 2.54
CA THR A 265 -12.31 -36.76 1.41
C THR A 265 -12.40 -37.64 0.17
N ASN A 266 -12.89 -38.89 0.30
CA ASN A 266 -13.01 -39.83 -0.82
C ASN A 266 -14.37 -39.79 -1.55
N THR A 267 -15.21 -38.80 -1.25
CA THR A 267 -16.53 -38.60 -1.92
C THR A 267 -16.64 -37.25 -2.65
N ALA A 268 -15.51 -36.61 -2.98
CA ALA A 268 -15.43 -35.42 -3.83
C ALA A 268 -15.18 -35.78 -5.30
#